data_AF-K1Y3G7-F1
#
_entry.id   AF-K1Y3G7-F1
#
_cell.length_a   1.000
_cell.length_b   1.000
_cell.length_c   1.000
_cell.angle_alpha   90.00
_cell.angle_beta   90.00
_cell.angle_gamma   90.00
#
_symmetry.space_group_name_H-M   'P 1'
#
loop_
_entity.id
_entity.type
_entity.pdbx_description
1 polymer ?
#
loop_
_entity_poly.entity_id
_entity_poly.type
_entity_poly.pdbx_seq_one_letter_code
_entity_poly.pdbx_strand_id
1 'polypeptide(L)'
;MMIMHPIKPTLDGKPLLNMKDENGVYLFVEFNNICESNGSGWVQYSWPKPGATASSPKVSYVKLVKFADKQWVVGCGMYDVTAKDIRVKFPGDAVFGPE
;
A
#
# COMPACT_ATOMS: atom_id res chain seq x y z
N MET A 1 0.51 3.71 -12.62
CA MET A 1 1.93 3.48 -12.93
C MET A 1 2.75 3.75 -11.68
N MET A 2 3.81 3.00 -11.40
CA MET A 2 4.72 3.33 -10.30
C MET A 2 5.60 4.50 -10.69
N ILE A 3 5.62 5.56 -9.88
CA ILE A 3 6.43 6.75 -10.12
C ILE A 3 7.83 6.60 -9.52
N MET A 4 7.91 6.10 -8.28
CA MET A 4 9.17 5.88 -7.56
C MET A 4 8.97 4.86 -6.44
N HIS A 5 9.86 3.87 -6.36
CA HIS A 5 9.93 2.92 -5.26
C HIS A 5 11.36 2.87 -4.68
N PRO A 6 11.60 3.33 -3.44
CA PRO A 6 12.96 3.56 -2.94
C PRO A 6 13.79 2.28 -2.76
N ILE A 7 13.14 1.14 -2.47
CA ILE A 7 13.82 -0.15 -2.24
C ILE A 7 13.88 -1.04 -3.49
N LYS A 8 12.97 -0.84 -4.45
CA LYS A 8 12.83 -1.67 -5.65
C LYS A 8 12.66 -0.77 -6.89
N PRO A 9 13.69 0.01 -7.25
CA PRO A 9 13.60 0.98 -8.35
C PRO A 9 13.31 0.33 -9.70
N THR A 10 13.51 -0.99 -9.83
CA THR A 10 13.11 -1.76 -11.02
C THR A 10 11.60 -1.81 -11.25
N LEU A 11 10.78 -1.34 -10.30
CA LEU A 11 9.33 -1.17 -10.46
C LEU A 11 8.96 0.17 -11.11
N ASP A 12 9.87 1.15 -11.11
CA ASP A 12 9.58 2.50 -11.59
C ASP A 12 9.24 2.51 -13.08
N GLY A 13 8.24 3.31 -13.46
CA GLY A 13 7.72 3.40 -14.82
C GLY A 13 6.83 2.23 -15.26
N LYS A 14 6.63 1.20 -14.42
CA LYS A 14 5.81 0.04 -14.79
C LYS A 14 4.34 0.19 -14.41
N PRO A 15 3.41 -0.38 -15.21
CA PRO A 15 2.05 -0.61 -14.76
C PRO A 15 2.03 -1.77 -13.77
N LEU A 16 1.54 -1.55 -12.56
CA LEU A 16 1.51 -2.56 -11.49
C LEU A 16 0.09 -3.02 -11.13
N LEU A 17 -0.92 -2.68 -11.93
CA LEU A 17 -2.32 -3.02 -11.65
C LEU A 17 -2.58 -4.54 -11.65
N ASN A 18 -1.78 -5.31 -12.39
CA ASN A 18 -1.88 -6.77 -12.44
C ASN A 18 -0.94 -7.46 -11.43
N MET A 19 -0.16 -6.71 -10.65
CA MET A 19 0.74 -7.28 -9.65
C MET A 19 -0.05 -7.75 -8.44
N LYS A 20 0.14 -9.00 -8.07
CA LYS A 20 -0.38 -9.59 -6.84
C LYS A 20 0.74 -9.81 -5.84
N ASP A 21 0.43 -9.71 -4.56
CA ASP A 21 1.25 -10.34 -3.54
C ASP A 21 1.06 -11.86 -3.52
N GLU A 22 1.76 -12.54 -2.61
CA GLU A 22 1.69 -14.00 -2.46
C GLU A 22 0.31 -14.52 -2.01
N ASN A 23 -0.53 -13.66 -1.44
CA ASN A 23 -1.90 -13.98 -1.00
C ASN A 23 -2.94 -13.65 -2.08
N GLY A 24 -2.49 -13.19 -3.26
CA GLY A 24 -3.36 -12.84 -4.38
C GLY A 24 -3.93 -11.41 -4.35
N VAL A 25 -3.49 -10.56 -3.41
CA VAL A 25 -3.97 -9.18 -3.27
C VAL A 25 -3.34 -8.29 -4.34
N TYR A 26 -4.18 -7.59 -5.10
CA TYR A 26 -3.74 -6.54 -6.02
C TYR A 26 -3.43 -5.24 -5.28
N LEU A 27 -2.34 -5.22 -4.50
CA LEU A 27 -2.11 -4.16 -3.51
C LEU A 27 -2.12 -2.74 -4.09
N PHE A 28 -1.60 -2.52 -5.32
CA PHE A 28 -1.61 -1.19 -5.95
C PHE A 28 -3.00 -0.77 -6.45
N VAL A 29 -3.88 -1.73 -6.74
CA VAL A 29 -5.29 -1.45 -7.00
C VAL A 29 -5.97 -1.03 -5.70
N GLU A 30 -5.72 -1.72 -4.60
CA GLU A 30 -6.32 -1.36 -3.30
C GLU A 30 -5.81 -0.02 -2.76
N PHE A 31 -4.55 0.32 -3.04
CA PHE A 31 -4.01 1.65 -2.76
C PHE A 31 -4.82 2.74 -3.47
N ASN A 32 -5.14 2.52 -4.75
CA ASN A 32 -5.97 3.44 -5.53
C ASN A 32 -7.40 3.47 -4.98
N ASN A 33 -8.04 2.32 -4.76
CA ASN A 33 -9.42 2.22 -4.27
C ASN A 33 -9.62 2.98 -2.95
N ILE A 34 -8.71 2.79 -1.98
CA ILE A 34 -8.74 3.52 -0.70
C ILE A 34 -8.61 5.03 -0.92
N CYS A 35 -7.65 5.44 -1.74
CA CYS A 35 -7.38 6.85 -1.99
C CYS A 35 -8.51 7.55 -2.77
N GLU A 36 -9.12 6.86 -3.73
CA GLU A 36 -10.25 7.36 -4.50
C GLU A 36 -11.50 7.52 -3.63
N SER A 37 -11.75 6.57 -2.74
CA SER A 37 -12.97 6.56 -1.90
C SER A 37 -12.85 7.45 -0.67
N ASN A 38 -11.67 7.51 -0.04
CA ASN A 38 -11.49 8.11 1.29
C ASN A 38 -10.42 9.22 1.32
N GLY A 39 -9.70 9.45 0.22
CA GLY A 39 -8.52 10.33 0.18
C GLY A 39 -7.27 9.74 0.85
N SER A 40 -7.44 8.87 1.86
CA SER A 40 -6.36 8.15 2.53
C SER A 40 -6.88 6.95 3.32
N GLY A 41 -5.99 6.03 3.69
CA GLY A 41 -6.31 4.91 4.58
C GLY A 41 -5.18 3.88 4.63
N TRP A 42 -5.47 2.72 5.22
CA TRP A 42 -4.51 1.65 5.48
C TRP A 42 -4.78 0.43 4.62
N VAL A 43 -3.73 -0.19 4.10
CA VAL A 43 -3.82 -1.41 3.28
C VAL A 43 -2.86 -2.45 3.83
N GLN A 44 -3.39 -3.62 4.23
CA GLN A 44 -2.60 -4.81 4.57
C GLN A 44 -2.33 -5.67 3.32
N TYR A 45 -1.09 -6.11 3.17
CA TYR A 45 -0.62 -6.97 2.10
C TYR A 45 0.70 -7.68 2.50
N SER A 46 1.17 -8.60 1.68
CA SER A 46 2.50 -9.23 1.83
C SER A 46 3.55 -8.53 0.97
N TRP A 47 4.70 -8.20 1.56
CA TRP A 47 5.84 -7.63 0.83
C TRP A 47 7.16 -8.03 1.47
N PRO A 48 8.26 -8.21 0.71
CA PRO A 48 9.56 -8.49 1.32
C PRO A 48 10.09 -7.28 2.09
N LYS A 49 10.77 -7.56 3.21
CA LYS A 49 11.58 -6.58 3.94
C LYS A 49 12.77 -6.12 3.07
N PRO A 50 13.33 -4.92 3.28
CA PRO A 50 14.55 -4.50 2.58
C PRO A 50 15.67 -5.54 2.76
N GLY A 51 16.30 -5.94 1.66
CA GLY A 51 17.34 -6.98 1.66
C GLY A 51 16.84 -8.43 1.74
N ALA A 52 15.55 -8.66 1.96
CA ALA A 52 14.95 -10.00 1.99
C ALA A 52 14.27 -10.37 0.66
N THR A 53 14.17 -11.67 0.40
CA THR A 53 13.43 -12.22 -0.75
C THR A 53 12.05 -12.74 -0.34
N ALA A 54 11.94 -13.36 0.83
CA ALA A 54 10.69 -13.82 1.39
C ALA A 54 9.80 -12.64 1.79
N SER A 55 8.49 -12.74 1.52
CA SER A 55 7.53 -11.73 1.94
C SER A 55 7.29 -11.78 3.45
N SER A 56 6.82 -10.67 3.99
CA SER A 56 6.29 -10.58 5.35
C SER A 56 5.01 -9.76 5.34
N PRO A 57 4.11 -9.94 6.33
CA PRO A 57 2.97 -9.06 6.50
C PRO A 57 3.41 -7.62 6.63
N LYS A 58 2.75 -6.74 5.88
CA LYS A 58 2.99 -5.30 5.88
C LYS A 58 1.66 -4.56 5.86
N VAL A 59 1.60 -3.46 6.59
CA VAL A 59 0.49 -2.51 6.52
C VAL A 59 1.05 -1.15 6.13
N SER A 60 0.50 -0.56 5.07
CA SER A 60 0.89 0.77 4.60
C SER A 60 -0.27 1.74 4.74
N TYR A 61 0.02 2.93 5.27
CA TYR A 61 -0.85 4.08 5.10
C TYR A 61 -0.59 4.70 3.73
N VAL A 62 -1.65 4.92 2.97
CA VAL A 62 -1.62 5.54 1.65
C VAL A 62 -2.47 6.79 1.65
N LYS A 63 -2.02 7.80 0.91
CA LYS A 63 -2.72 9.08 0.78
C LYS A 63 -2.64 9.59 -0.65
N LEU A 64 -3.77 10.11 -1.13
CA LEU A 64 -3.82 10.89 -2.35
C LEU A 64 -3.19 12.26 -2.11
N VAL A 65 -2.08 12.52 -2.79
CA VAL A 65 -1.37 13.81 -2.77
C VAL A 65 -1.59 14.50 -4.10
N LYS A 66 -2.03 15.75 -4.04
CA LYS A 66 -2.23 16.62 -5.20
C LYS A 66 -1.15 17.68 -5.20
N PHE A 67 -0.45 17.85 -6.32
CA PHE A 67 0.54 18.89 -6.51
C PHE A 67 0.48 19.40 -7.94
N ALA A 68 0.21 20.69 -8.10
CA ALA A 68 -0.11 21.30 -9.39
C ALA A 68 -1.22 20.52 -10.12
N ASP A 69 -0.98 20.12 -11.36
CA ASP A 69 -1.90 19.34 -12.21
C ASP A 69 -1.81 17.82 -12.01
N LYS A 70 -0.99 17.36 -11.05
CA LYS A 70 -0.72 15.93 -10.82
C LYS A 70 -1.36 15.41 -9.55
N GLN A 71 -1.71 14.13 -9.58
CA GLN A 71 -2.21 13.36 -8.45
C GLN A 71 -1.40 12.08 -8.29
N TRP A 72 -0.93 11.81 -7.08
CA TRP A 72 -0.15 10.62 -6.76
C TRP A 72 -0.70 9.96 -5.51
N VAL A 73 -0.68 8.63 -5.50
CA VAL A 73 -0.82 7.88 -4.25
C VAL A 73 0.57 7.74 -3.65
N VAL A 74 0.76 8.29 -2.44
CA VAL A 74 2.00 8.18 -1.68
C VAL A 74 1.75 7.27 -0.49
N GLY A 75 2.62 6.27 -0.31
CA GLY A 75 2.47 5.26 0.73
C GLY A 75 3.72 5.10 1.58
N CYS A 76 3.52 4.85 2.87
CA CYS A 76 4.55 4.42 3.81
C CYS A 76 3.97 3.34 4.72
N GLY A 77 4.78 2.38 5.16
CA GLY A 77 4.25 1.25 5.90
C GLY A 77 5.26 0.56 6.79
N MET A 78 4.71 -0.31 7.63
CA MET A 78 5.41 -1.04 8.68
C MET A 78 5.21 -2.54 8.48
N TYR A 79 6.23 -3.32 8.81
CA TYR A 79 6.15 -4.78 8.77
C TYR A 79 5.68 -5.33 10.12
N ASP A 80 5.22 -6.58 10.12
CA ASP A 80 4.83 -7.34 11.31
C ASP A 80 3.69 -6.69 12.11
N VAL A 81 2.82 -5.97 11.40
CA VAL A 81 1.58 -5.35 11.90
C VAL A 81 0.42 -5.81 11.03
N THR A 82 -0.78 -5.87 11.62
CA THR A 82 -2.01 -6.29 10.92
C THR A 82 -3.05 -5.17 10.84
N ALA A 83 -4.01 -5.33 9.95
CA ALA A 83 -5.17 -4.45 9.80
C ALA A 83 -6.02 -4.44 11.08
N LYS A 84 -6.06 -5.55 11.83
CA LYS A 84 -6.69 -5.61 13.16
C LYS A 84 -6.01 -4.64 14.14
N ASP A 85 -4.68 -4.65 14.20
CA ASP A 85 -3.92 -3.74 15.06
C ASP A 85 -4.18 -2.27 14.69
N ILE A 86 -4.27 -1.99 13.38
CA ILE A 86 -4.61 -0.66 12.87
C ILE A 86 -6.03 -0.26 13.26
N ARG A 87 -7.05 -1.12 13.09
CA ARG A 87 -8.44 -0.81 13.49
C ARG A 87 -8.55 -0.49 14.97
N VAL A 88 -7.78 -1.16 15.83
CA VAL A 88 -7.73 -0.85 17.27
C VAL A 88 -7.10 0.52 17.52
N LYS A 89 -6.00 0.84 16.84
CA LYS A 89 -5.25 2.09 17.07
C LYS A 89 -5.87 3.32 16.40
N PHE A 90 -6.53 3.13 15.25
CA PHE A 90 -7.11 4.17 14.39
C PHE A 90 -8.54 3.80 13.98
N PRO A 91 -9.50 3.76 14.92
CA PRO A 91 -10.84 3.21 14.68
C PRO A 91 -11.70 3.99 13.68
N GLY A 92 -11.31 5.21 13.32
CA GLY A 92 -12.02 6.04 12.33
C GLY A 92 -11.41 6.01 10.93
N ASP A 93 -10.27 5.34 10.74
CA ASP A 93 -9.59 5.31 9.46
C ASP A 93 -10.14 4.20 8.56
N ALA A 94 -10.13 4.42 7.24
CA ALA A 94 -10.42 3.37 6.29
C ALA A 94 -9.29 2.32 6.31
N VAL A 95 -9.66 1.04 6.39
CA VAL A 95 -8.71 -0.08 6.43
C VAL A 95 -9.14 -1.16 5.44
N PHE A 96 -8.23 -1.53 4.54
CA PHE A 96 -8.34 -2.72 3.71
C PHE A 96 -7.45 -3.83 4.27
N GLY A 97 -8.03 -5.01 4.42
CA GLY A 97 -7.34 -6.20 4.89
C GLY A 97 -8.24 -7.05 5.78
N PRO A 98 -7.79 -8.26 6.16
CA PRO A 98 -8.51 -9.14 7.06
C PRO A 98 -8.94 -8.44 8.36
N GLU A 99 -10.06 -8.88 8.93
CA GLU A 99 -10.52 -8.48 10.28
C GLU A 99 -9.66 -9.10 11.39
#